data_AF-A0A133ZBE4-F1
#
_entry.id   AF-A0A133ZBE4-F1
#
_cell.length_a   1.000
_cell.length_b   1.000
_cell.length_c   1.000
_cell.angle_alpha   90.00
_cell.angle_beta   90.00
_cell.angle_gamma   90.00
#
_symmetry.space_group_name_H-M   'P 1'
#
loop_
_entity.id
_entity.type
_entity.pdbx_description
1 polymer ?
#
loop_
_entity_poly.entity_id
_entity_poly.type
_entity_poly.pdbx_seq_one_letter_code
_entity_poly.pdbx_strand_id
1 'polypeptide(L)'
;MSTKLATIPVPGATRPIMAVQHDGTEWASAKHVCDALGIDWKSQHRKLESKPWAVMVMMTTTAADGKNYQTSMVDRRTLTMWLATIDTNRVSEAARPTLEAYQLEAANALDAYFHNGGAINPRAEEHQLNALMRQSQMQMELCQAAKGLIHPDHLEAKARIVLARGLGEVPELNPETRPLYTADFLKSKNLSNKKMKSVAPMFGKRMKALYTLEKGREPEKYDLTLSNGQVRQVNGYTEADRELMQRVWDQYYTTA
;
A
#
# COMPACT_ATOMS: atom_id res chain seq x y z
N MET A 1 35.15 8.24 -6.48
CA MET A 1 34.40 7.18 -5.79
C MET A 1 34.17 6.05 -6.78
N SER A 2 34.54 4.82 -6.44
CA SER A 2 34.52 3.68 -7.37
C SER A 2 33.08 3.20 -7.56
N THR A 3 32.56 3.40 -8.77
CA THR A 3 31.23 2.97 -9.20
C THR A 3 31.20 1.45 -9.32
N LYS A 4 30.72 0.75 -8.29
CA LYS A 4 30.63 -0.71 -8.32
C LYS A 4 29.51 -1.12 -9.28
N LEU A 5 29.88 -1.87 -10.31
CA LEU A 5 28.93 -2.53 -11.20
C LEU A 5 28.15 -3.57 -10.39
N ALA A 6 26.84 -3.39 -10.32
CA ALA A 6 25.90 -4.38 -9.82
C ALA A 6 25.20 -5.02 -11.03
N THR A 7 24.59 -6.17 -10.84
CA THR A 7 23.74 -6.79 -11.86
C THR A 7 22.33 -6.86 -11.29
N ILE A 8 21.36 -6.22 -11.93
CA ILE A 8 19.96 -6.42 -11.57
C ILE A 8 19.51 -7.69 -12.31
N PRO A 9 19.15 -8.77 -11.60
CA PRO A 9 18.54 -9.92 -12.24
C PRO A 9 17.17 -9.48 -12.78
N VAL A 10 17.09 -9.32 -14.09
CA VAL A 10 15.81 -9.27 -14.78
C VAL A 10 15.51 -10.72 -15.19
N PRO A 11 14.41 -11.31 -14.69
CA PRO A 11 14.01 -12.65 -15.10
C PRO A 11 14.09 -12.75 -16.63
N GLY A 12 14.81 -13.76 -17.14
CA GLY A 12 14.91 -14.11 -18.56
C GLY A 12 15.88 -13.29 -19.46
N ALA A 13 16.68 -12.37 -18.92
CA ALA A 13 17.77 -11.77 -19.69
C ALA A 13 18.97 -12.74 -19.78
N THR A 14 19.35 -13.16 -21.00
CA THR A 14 20.53 -14.04 -21.22
C THR A 14 21.86 -13.35 -20.88
N ARG A 15 21.85 -12.02 -20.74
CA ARG A 15 22.98 -11.21 -20.27
C ARG A 15 22.51 -10.39 -19.06
N PRO A 16 23.31 -10.32 -17.98
CA PRO A 16 22.95 -9.51 -16.82
C PRO A 16 22.83 -8.03 -17.23
N ILE A 17 21.77 -7.37 -16.78
CA ILE A 17 21.60 -5.93 -16.99
C ILE A 17 22.66 -5.22 -16.15
N MET A 18 23.53 -4.45 -16.81
CA MET A 18 24.52 -3.63 -16.12
C MET A 18 23.79 -2.60 -15.26
N ALA A 19 23.93 -2.77 -13.96
CA ALA A 19 23.44 -1.85 -12.96
C ALA A 19 24.62 -1.18 -12.24
N VAL A 20 24.37 0.00 -11.71
CA VAL A 20 25.30 0.77 -10.92
C VAL A 20 24.61 1.09 -9.61
N GLN A 21 25.27 0.83 -8.48
CA GLN A 21 24.86 1.38 -7.20
C GLN A 21 25.37 2.83 -7.09
N HIS A 22 24.46 3.79 -6.92
CA HIS A 22 24.78 5.20 -6.69
C HIS A 22 23.79 5.81 -5.70
N ASP A 23 24.32 6.45 -4.65
CA ASP A 23 23.55 7.07 -3.56
C ASP A 23 22.50 6.14 -2.93
N GLY A 24 22.87 4.87 -2.70
CA GLY A 24 21.98 3.85 -2.12
C GLY A 24 20.84 3.40 -3.05
N THR A 25 20.81 3.88 -4.29
CA THR A 25 19.83 3.53 -5.31
C THR A 25 20.50 2.65 -6.38
N GLU A 26 19.79 1.61 -6.80
CA GLU A 26 20.20 0.77 -7.93
C GLU A 26 19.71 1.38 -9.24
N TRP A 27 20.66 1.69 -10.11
CA TRP A 27 20.43 2.31 -11.41
C TRP A 27 20.73 1.33 -12.53
N ALA A 28 19.84 1.21 -13.52
CA ALA A 28 20.06 0.38 -14.69
C ALA A 28 20.30 1.24 -15.93
N SER A 29 21.22 0.82 -16.79
CA SER A 29 21.43 1.48 -18.08
C SER A 29 20.25 1.21 -19.02
N ALA A 30 19.45 2.24 -19.27
CA ALA A 30 18.23 2.10 -20.05
C ALA A 30 18.52 1.73 -21.52
N LYS A 31 19.65 2.20 -22.05
CA LYS A 31 20.12 1.80 -23.39
C LYS A 31 20.42 0.31 -23.47
N HIS A 32 21.16 -0.25 -22.52
CA HIS A 32 21.46 -1.69 -22.52
C HIS A 32 20.20 -2.55 -22.34
N VAL A 33 19.22 -2.08 -21.56
CA VAL A 33 17.90 -2.73 -21.46
C VAL A 33 17.24 -2.78 -22.85
N CYS A 34 17.22 -1.66 -23.57
CA CYS A 34 16.67 -1.60 -24.92
C CYS A 34 17.41 -2.51 -25.91
N ASP A 35 18.74 -2.54 -25.87
CA ASP A 35 19.55 -3.42 -26.72
C ASP A 35 19.25 -4.90 -26.43
N ALA A 36 19.09 -5.27 -25.16
CA ALA A 36 18.74 -6.64 -24.75
C ALA A 36 17.32 -7.05 -25.18
N LEU A 37 16.37 -6.11 -25.17
CA LEU A 37 15.00 -6.35 -25.63
C LEU A 37 14.86 -6.27 -27.16
N GLY A 38 15.83 -5.69 -27.86
CA GLY A 38 15.76 -5.44 -29.30
C GLY A 38 14.80 -4.30 -29.68
N ILE A 39 14.73 -3.24 -28.85
CA ILE A 39 13.85 -2.08 -29.07
C ILE A 39 14.64 -0.77 -29.16
N ASP A 40 14.08 0.24 -29.82
CA ASP A 40 14.73 1.55 -29.96
C ASP A 40 14.69 2.37 -28.66
N TRP A 41 15.87 2.72 -28.14
CA TRP A 41 16.02 3.56 -26.95
C TRP A 41 15.39 4.95 -27.12
N LYS A 42 15.55 5.62 -28.27
CA LYS A 42 15.05 7.00 -28.45
C LYS A 42 13.53 7.06 -28.29
N SER A 43 12.84 6.07 -28.84
CA SER A 43 11.39 5.92 -28.71
C SER A 43 10.96 5.66 -27.26
N GLN A 44 11.71 4.86 -26.51
CA GLN A 44 11.41 4.57 -25.11
C GLN A 44 11.72 5.75 -24.19
N HIS A 45 12.82 6.47 -24.42
CA HIS A 45 13.17 7.69 -23.69
C HIS A 45 12.04 8.72 -23.75
N ARG A 46 11.54 9.04 -24.96
CA ARG A 46 10.41 9.97 -25.13
C ARG A 46 9.16 9.52 -24.37
N LYS A 47 8.90 8.21 -24.33
CA LYS A 47 7.77 7.68 -23.54
C LYS A 47 8.01 7.91 -22.06
N LEU A 48 9.19 7.59 -21.54
CA LEU A 48 9.53 7.71 -20.13
C LEU A 48 9.51 9.16 -19.65
N GLU A 49 9.97 10.12 -20.45
CA GLU A 49 9.91 11.56 -20.12
C GLU A 49 8.49 12.05 -19.82
N SER A 50 7.48 11.43 -20.44
CA SER A 50 6.07 11.78 -20.24
C SER A 50 5.43 11.13 -19.00
N LYS A 51 6.14 10.23 -18.29
CA LYS A 51 5.56 9.44 -17.21
C LYS A 51 5.85 10.06 -15.84
N PRO A 52 4.83 10.34 -15.01
CA PRO A 52 5.03 10.94 -13.69
C PRO A 52 5.73 9.99 -12.69
N TRP A 53 5.75 8.69 -12.99
CA TRP A 53 6.43 7.69 -12.16
C TRP A 53 7.89 7.45 -12.58
N ALA A 54 8.33 7.97 -13.72
CA ALA A 54 9.66 7.69 -14.25
C ALA A 54 10.71 8.67 -13.71
N VAL A 55 11.85 8.13 -13.32
CA VAL A 55 13.04 8.87 -12.90
C VAL A 55 14.20 8.44 -13.78
N MET A 56 14.79 9.42 -14.47
CA MET A 56 15.94 9.23 -15.36
C MET A 56 17.04 10.23 -15.04
N VAL A 57 18.29 9.78 -15.10
CA VAL A 57 19.47 10.63 -14.94
C VAL A 57 20.52 10.27 -15.99
N MET A 58 21.36 11.24 -16.33
CA MET A 58 22.58 10.99 -17.09
C MET A 58 23.73 10.77 -16.10
N MET A 59 24.40 9.62 -16.20
CA MET A 59 25.58 9.32 -15.38
C MET A 59 26.80 9.14 -16.26
N THR A 60 27.95 9.59 -15.75
CA THR A 60 29.25 9.26 -16.35
C THR A 60 29.63 7.85 -15.92
N THR A 61 29.71 6.92 -16.87
CA THR A 61 30.15 5.54 -16.63
C THR A 61 31.47 5.29 -17.36
N THR A 62 32.38 4.56 -16.72
CA THR A 62 33.65 4.15 -17.34
C THR A 62 33.44 2.78 -17.97
N ALA A 63 33.65 2.68 -19.28
CA ALA A 63 33.54 1.40 -19.99
C ALA A 63 34.83 0.58 -19.86
N ALA A 64 34.79 -0.67 -20.35
CA ALA A 64 35.93 -1.61 -20.28
C ALA A 64 37.19 -1.11 -21.03
N ASP A 65 37.04 -0.15 -21.95
CA ASP A 65 38.12 0.52 -22.67
C ASP A 65 38.77 1.68 -21.88
N GLY A 66 38.34 1.91 -20.63
CA GLY A 66 38.83 2.99 -19.77
C GLY A 66 38.27 4.37 -20.11
N LYS A 67 37.37 4.49 -21.10
CA LYS A 67 36.77 5.77 -21.50
C LYS A 67 35.48 6.05 -20.74
N ASN A 68 35.21 7.34 -20.55
CA ASN A 68 34.00 7.81 -19.88
C ASN A 68 32.90 8.11 -20.90
N TYR A 69 31.71 7.56 -20.66
CA TYR A 69 30.53 7.77 -21.47
C TYR A 69 29.37 8.30 -20.63
N GLN A 70 28.63 9.27 -21.18
CA GLN A 70 27.36 9.68 -20.61
C GLN A 70 26.31 8.62 -20.94
N THR A 71 25.78 7.97 -19.91
CA THR A 71 24.81 6.88 -20.02
C THR A 71 23.52 7.28 -19.35
N SER A 72 22.40 7.13 -20.07
CA SER A 72 21.06 7.29 -19.48
C SER A 72 20.75 6.13 -18.55
N MET A 73 20.42 6.45 -17.31
CA MET A 73 20.12 5.51 -16.26
C MET A 73 18.69 5.70 -15.77
N VAL A 74 18.03 4.60 -15.43
CA VAL A 74 16.72 4.57 -14.76
C VAL A 74 16.87 3.95 -13.39
N ASP A 75 16.16 4.47 -12.38
CA ASP A 75 16.14 3.84 -11.06
C ASP A 75 15.40 2.50 -11.13
N ARG A 76 15.63 1.63 -10.12
CA ARG A 76 15.00 0.31 -10.06
C ARG A 76 13.46 0.38 -10.14
N ARG A 77 12.82 1.35 -9.49
CA ARG A 77 11.36 1.52 -9.49
C ARG A 77 10.83 1.80 -10.91
N THR A 78 11.51 2.70 -11.62
CA THR A 78 11.23 3.10 -13.00
C THR A 78 11.46 1.92 -13.92
N LEU A 79 12.55 1.17 -13.76
CA LEU A 79 12.80 -0.05 -14.54
C LEU A 79 11.66 -1.06 -14.36
N THR A 80 11.24 -1.32 -13.12
CA THR A 80 10.18 -2.29 -12.80
C THR A 80 8.88 -1.93 -13.51
N MET A 81 8.42 -0.68 -13.38
CA MET A 81 7.19 -0.22 -14.03
C MET A 81 7.34 -0.14 -15.55
N TRP A 82 8.50 0.29 -16.04
CA TRP A 82 8.74 0.41 -17.48
C TRP A 82 8.63 -0.94 -18.18
N LEU A 83 9.32 -1.98 -17.68
CA LEU A 83 9.21 -3.34 -18.23
C LEU A 83 7.76 -3.84 -18.26
N ALA A 84 6.96 -3.50 -17.25
CA ALA A 84 5.55 -3.88 -17.19
C ALA A 84 4.68 -3.21 -18.29
N THR A 85 5.17 -2.15 -18.92
CA THR A 85 4.43 -1.36 -19.93
C THR A 85 4.92 -1.54 -21.36
N ILE A 86 5.99 -2.33 -21.58
CA ILE A 86 6.53 -2.57 -22.93
C ILE A 86 5.62 -3.53 -23.68
N ASP A 87 5.29 -3.19 -24.92
CA ASP A 87 4.55 -4.07 -25.82
C ASP A 87 5.42 -5.27 -26.24
N THR A 88 4.99 -6.48 -25.85
CA THR A 88 5.71 -7.74 -26.09
C THR A 88 5.78 -8.11 -27.58
N ASN A 89 4.89 -7.56 -28.42
CA ASN A 89 4.95 -7.76 -29.86
C ASN A 89 6.08 -6.95 -30.52
N ARG A 90 6.61 -5.94 -29.81
CA ARG A 90 7.62 -5.02 -30.33
C ARG A 90 9.04 -5.35 -29.87
N VAL A 91 9.21 -6.35 -29.01
CA VAL A 91 10.53 -6.86 -28.62
C VAL A 91 10.97 -7.98 -29.56
N SER A 92 12.27 -8.29 -29.53
CA SER A 92 12.84 -9.42 -30.26
C SER A 92 12.20 -10.74 -29.85
N GLU A 93 12.13 -11.70 -30.78
CA GLU A 93 11.57 -13.04 -30.50
C GLU A 93 12.28 -13.73 -29.33
N ALA A 94 13.59 -13.55 -29.20
CA ALA A 94 14.37 -14.11 -28.10
C ALA A 94 14.01 -13.50 -26.73
N ALA A 95 13.65 -12.23 -26.68
CA ALA A 95 13.33 -11.53 -25.43
C ALA A 95 11.84 -11.58 -25.05
N ARG A 96 10.96 -11.98 -25.99
CA ARG A 96 9.51 -11.97 -25.78
C ARG A 96 9.05 -12.89 -24.64
N PRO A 97 9.41 -14.19 -24.58
CA PRO A 97 8.91 -15.10 -23.54
C PRO A 97 9.30 -14.62 -22.13
N THR A 98 10.50 -14.07 -22.03
CA THR A 98 11.04 -13.44 -20.84
C THR A 98 10.20 -12.27 -20.35
N LEU A 99 9.91 -11.32 -21.24
CA LEU A 99 9.15 -10.13 -20.90
C LEU A 99 7.70 -10.48 -20.52
N GLU A 100 7.11 -11.44 -21.22
CA GLU A 100 5.77 -11.97 -20.92
C GLU A 100 5.71 -12.62 -19.53
N ALA A 101 6.70 -13.46 -19.18
CA ALA A 101 6.77 -14.07 -17.86
C ALA A 101 6.90 -13.01 -16.75
N TYR A 102 7.74 -11.99 -16.96
CA TYR A 102 7.86 -10.86 -16.04
C TYR A 102 6.54 -10.10 -15.90
N GLN A 103 5.86 -9.78 -17.00
CA GLN A 103 4.60 -9.05 -16.99
C GLN A 103 3.48 -9.83 -16.30
N LEU A 104 3.43 -11.15 -16.48
CA LEU A 104 2.49 -12.02 -15.79
C LEU A 104 2.73 -12.04 -14.28
N GLU A 105 3.99 -12.16 -13.85
CA GLU A 105 4.35 -12.11 -12.43
C GLU A 105 4.02 -10.73 -11.83
N ALA A 106 4.31 -9.65 -12.54
CA ALA A 106 3.97 -8.29 -12.11
C ALA A 106 2.46 -8.09 -12.00
N ALA A 107 1.68 -8.59 -12.96
CA ALA A 107 0.22 -8.51 -12.92
C ALA A 107 -0.35 -9.25 -11.70
N ASN A 108 0.11 -10.47 -11.44
CA ASN A 108 -0.29 -11.26 -10.27
C ASN A 108 0.11 -10.58 -8.96
N ALA A 109 1.31 -10.00 -8.90
CA ALA A 109 1.78 -9.29 -7.71
C ALA A 109 0.97 -8.01 -7.45
N LEU A 110 0.64 -7.24 -8.49
CA LEU A 110 -0.21 -6.05 -8.35
C LEU A 110 -1.64 -6.42 -7.95
N ASP A 111 -2.20 -7.47 -8.53
CA ASP A 111 -3.52 -8.00 -8.16
C ASP A 111 -3.56 -8.39 -6.68
N ALA A 112 -2.60 -9.22 -6.24
CA ALA A 112 -2.49 -9.62 -4.85
C ALA A 112 -2.27 -8.42 -3.90
N TYR A 113 -1.44 -7.45 -4.29
CA TYR A 113 -1.22 -6.24 -3.50
C TYR A 113 -2.49 -5.41 -3.32
N PHE A 114 -3.24 -5.15 -4.40
CA PHE A 114 -4.42 -4.28 -4.35
C PHE A 114 -5.68 -4.98 -3.82
N HIS A 115 -5.82 -6.29 -4.02
CA HIS A 115 -7.05 -7.01 -3.70
C HIS A 115 -6.92 -7.98 -2.50
N ASN A 116 -5.72 -8.53 -2.26
CA ASN A 116 -5.48 -9.51 -1.19
C ASN A 116 -4.64 -8.94 -0.03
N GLY A 117 -4.29 -7.65 -0.08
CA GLY A 117 -3.60 -6.94 1.00
C GLY A 117 -2.07 -7.06 1.01
N GLY A 118 -1.48 -7.88 0.13
CA GLY A 118 -0.04 -8.04 0.01
C GLY A 118 0.36 -9.06 -1.05
N ALA A 119 1.61 -8.94 -1.53
CA ALA A 119 2.22 -9.91 -2.44
C ALA A 119 3.54 -10.41 -1.85
N ILE A 120 3.73 -11.73 -1.82
CA ILE A 120 4.97 -12.36 -1.37
C ILE A 120 5.72 -12.85 -2.60
N ASN A 121 6.98 -12.42 -2.74
CA ASN A 121 7.84 -12.96 -3.78
C ASN A 121 8.26 -14.38 -3.36
N PRO A 122 7.92 -15.44 -4.13
CA PRO A 122 8.27 -16.82 -3.78
C PRO A 122 9.79 -17.08 -3.82
N ARG A 123 10.57 -16.18 -4.42
CA ARG A 123 12.03 -16.20 -4.46
C ARG A 123 12.68 -15.26 -3.44
N ALA A 124 11.90 -14.69 -2.50
CA ALA A 124 12.46 -13.86 -1.46
C ALA A 124 13.41 -14.67 -0.59
N GLU A 125 14.59 -14.11 -0.30
CA GLU A 125 15.56 -14.76 0.58
C GLU A 125 15.07 -14.77 2.02
N GLU A 126 15.57 -15.70 2.83
CA GLU A 126 15.18 -15.85 4.23
C GLU A 126 15.36 -14.54 5.00
N HIS A 127 16.42 -13.77 4.73
CA HIS A 127 16.63 -12.48 5.38
C HIS A 127 15.59 -11.43 4.98
N GLN A 128 15.03 -11.50 3.76
CA GLN A 128 13.98 -10.60 3.27
C GLN A 128 12.65 -10.96 3.90
N LEU A 129 12.34 -12.26 3.98
CA LEU A 129 11.17 -12.78 4.68
C LEU A 129 11.25 -12.47 6.18
N ASN A 130 12.40 -12.72 6.81
CA ASN A 130 12.66 -12.41 8.22
C ASN A 130 12.58 -10.91 8.50
N ALA A 131 12.94 -10.03 7.57
CA ALA A 131 12.76 -8.59 7.74
C ALA A 131 11.27 -8.21 7.77
N LEU A 132 10.45 -8.78 6.87
CA LEU A 132 9.00 -8.61 6.92
C LEU A 132 8.40 -9.17 8.22
N MET A 133 8.79 -10.39 8.62
CA MET A 133 8.31 -11.02 9.85
C MET A 133 8.73 -10.24 11.09
N ARG A 134 9.98 -9.75 11.18
CA ARG A 134 10.46 -8.89 12.26
C ARG A 134 9.69 -7.58 12.33
N GLN A 135 9.37 -6.97 11.19
CA GLN A 135 8.56 -5.76 11.18
C GLN A 135 7.18 -6.01 11.80
N SER A 136 6.53 -7.11 11.44
CA SER A 136 5.25 -7.51 12.03
C SER A 136 5.37 -7.87 13.51
N GLN A 137 6.45 -8.54 13.92
CA GLN A 137 6.75 -8.82 15.33
C GLN A 137 6.91 -7.53 16.15
N MET A 138 7.70 -6.56 15.67
CA MET A 138 7.86 -5.26 16.34
C MET A 138 6.53 -4.50 16.43
N GLN A 139 5.70 -4.54 15.39
CA GLN A 139 4.36 -3.95 15.43
C GLN A 139 3.44 -4.66 16.43
N MET A 140 3.57 -5.99 16.57
CA MET A 140 2.83 -6.76 17.56
C MET A 140 3.29 -6.44 18.99
N GLU A 141 4.60 -6.28 19.21
CA GLU A 141 5.15 -5.82 20.49
C GLU A 141 4.63 -4.43 20.86
N LEU A 142 4.53 -3.51 19.91
CA LEU A 142 3.88 -2.21 20.12
C LEU A 142 2.40 -2.36 20.50
N CYS A 143 1.67 -3.30 19.88
CA CYS A 143 0.30 -3.60 20.30
C CYS A 143 0.25 -4.13 21.74
N GLN A 144 1.19 -5.00 22.13
CA GLN A 144 1.26 -5.48 23.52
C GLN A 144 1.56 -4.34 24.50
N ALA A 145 2.51 -3.46 24.17
CA ALA A 145 2.86 -2.31 24.99
C ALA A 145 1.73 -1.27 25.09
N ALA A 146 0.85 -1.19 24.10
CA ALA A 146 -0.31 -0.30 24.08
C ALA A 146 -1.52 -0.84 24.87
N LYS A 147 -1.44 -2.03 25.48
CA LYS A 147 -2.47 -2.55 26.38
C LYS A 147 -2.72 -1.57 27.53
N GLY A 148 -3.98 -1.20 27.74
CA GLY A 148 -4.39 -0.21 28.73
C GLY A 148 -4.26 1.26 28.27
N LEU A 149 -3.59 1.53 27.15
CA LEU A 149 -3.55 2.85 26.50
C LEU A 149 -4.61 2.98 25.40
N ILE A 150 -4.95 1.86 24.75
CA ILE A 150 -5.96 1.77 23.69
C ILE A 150 -7.09 0.84 24.15
N HIS A 151 -8.34 1.18 23.81
CA HIS A 151 -9.50 0.33 24.06
C HIS A 151 -9.25 -1.13 23.58
N PRO A 152 -9.57 -2.16 24.38
CA PRO A 152 -9.24 -3.56 24.08
C PRO A 152 -9.66 -4.00 22.66
N ASP A 153 -10.90 -3.77 22.26
CA ASP A 153 -11.40 -4.18 20.94
C ASP A 153 -10.64 -3.52 19.77
N HIS A 154 -10.25 -2.25 19.93
CA HIS A 154 -9.48 -1.52 18.91
C HIS A 154 -8.04 -2.03 18.84
N LEU A 155 -7.48 -2.38 19.99
CA LEU A 155 -6.15 -2.97 20.07
C LEU A 155 -6.13 -4.37 19.48
N GLU A 156 -7.16 -5.17 19.74
CA GLU A 156 -7.33 -6.50 19.15
C GLU A 156 -7.47 -6.42 17.63
N ALA A 157 -8.30 -5.51 17.11
CA ALA A 157 -8.44 -5.29 15.67
C ALA A 157 -7.10 -4.91 15.03
N LYS A 158 -6.32 -4.02 15.66
CA LYS A 158 -4.96 -3.66 15.19
C LYS A 158 -4.01 -4.85 15.23
N ALA A 159 -4.00 -5.62 16.31
CA ALA A 159 -3.17 -6.80 16.45
C ALA A 159 -3.49 -7.85 15.39
N ARG A 160 -4.78 -8.10 15.11
CA ARG A 160 -5.21 -9.01 14.03
C ARG A 160 -4.74 -8.55 12.65
N ILE A 161 -4.78 -7.24 12.36
CA ILE A 161 -4.25 -6.68 11.11
C ILE A 161 -2.73 -6.88 11.00
N VAL A 162 -1.99 -6.62 12.08
CA VAL A 162 -0.54 -6.83 12.12
C VAL A 162 -0.19 -8.30 11.93
N LEU A 163 -0.92 -9.19 12.59
CA LEU A 163 -0.74 -10.63 12.50
C LEU A 163 -1.00 -11.13 11.07
N ALA A 164 -2.15 -10.79 10.49
CA ALA A 164 -2.50 -11.19 9.14
C ALA A 164 -1.47 -10.69 8.11
N ARG A 165 -1.01 -9.43 8.22
CA ARG A 165 0.10 -8.92 7.39
C ARG A 165 1.39 -9.69 7.56
N GLY A 166 1.73 -10.08 8.78
CA GLY A 166 2.91 -10.91 9.07
C GLY A 166 2.81 -12.32 8.51
N LEU A 167 1.60 -12.87 8.40
CA LEU A 167 1.32 -14.19 7.85
C LEU A 167 1.04 -14.17 6.34
N GLY A 168 0.89 -12.99 5.73
CA GLY A 168 0.49 -12.86 4.32
C GLY A 168 -0.98 -13.17 4.07
N GLU A 169 -1.81 -13.08 5.10
CA GLU A 169 -3.23 -13.39 5.08
C GLU A 169 -4.08 -12.11 5.06
N VAL A 170 -5.34 -12.24 4.63
CA VAL A 170 -6.32 -11.16 4.76
C VAL A 170 -6.71 -11.05 6.25
N PRO A 171 -6.74 -9.84 6.84
CA PRO A 171 -7.14 -9.69 8.23
C PRO A 171 -8.57 -10.18 8.49
N GLU A 172 -8.69 -11.27 9.25
CA GLU A 172 -9.96 -11.71 9.83
C GLU A 172 -10.33 -10.80 11.00
N LEU A 173 -10.94 -9.67 10.66
CA LEU A 173 -11.61 -8.82 11.63
C LEU A 173 -12.96 -9.45 11.96
N ASN A 174 -13.25 -9.70 13.25
CA ASN A 174 -14.61 -10.04 13.65
C ASN A 174 -15.51 -8.88 13.18
N PRO A 175 -16.46 -9.13 12.26
CA PRO A 175 -17.30 -8.07 11.72
C PRO A 175 -18.01 -7.30 12.83
N GLU A 176 -18.35 -7.94 13.95
CA GLU A 176 -19.08 -7.37 15.07
C GLU A 176 -18.24 -6.44 15.97
N THR A 177 -16.93 -6.65 16.08
CA THR A 177 -16.03 -5.82 16.91
C THR A 177 -15.33 -4.71 16.14
N ARG A 178 -15.55 -4.65 14.82
CA ARG A 178 -15.03 -3.57 13.98
C ARG A 178 -15.56 -2.21 14.48
N PRO A 179 -14.70 -1.21 14.68
CA PRO A 179 -15.15 0.12 15.10
C PRO A 179 -16.14 0.73 14.10
N LEU A 180 -17.27 1.21 14.62
CA LEU A 180 -18.30 1.90 13.85
C LEU A 180 -18.41 3.35 14.31
N TYR A 181 -17.93 4.27 13.47
CA TYR A 181 -18.04 5.69 13.76
C TYR A 181 -19.43 6.20 13.36
N THR A 182 -20.06 6.99 14.24
CA THR A 182 -21.35 7.64 13.92
C THR A 182 -21.25 8.50 12.67
N ALA A 183 -20.10 9.12 12.41
CA ALA A 183 -19.84 9.89 11.20
C ALA A 183 -19.88 9.01 9.94
N ASP A 184 -19.31 7.79 9.99
CA ASP A 184 -19.28 6.89 8.84
C ASP A 184 -20.65 6.26 8.57
N PHE A 185 -21.41 5.93 9.64
CA PHE A 185 -22.82 5.56 9.52
C PHE A 185 -23.66 6.67 8.87
N LEU A 186 -23.48 7.93 9.28
CA LEU A 186 -24.22 9.04 8.70
C LEU A 186 -23.85 9.34 7.24
N LYS A 187 -22.59 9.12 6.84
CA LYS A 187 -22.17 9.22 5.43
C LYS A 187 -22.89 8.20 4.57
N SER A 188 -23.13 6.98 5.07
CA SER A 188 -23.84 5.94 4.33
C SER A 188 -25.32 6.26 4.07
N LYS A 189 -25.87 7.31 4.71
CA LYS A 189 -27.22 7.81 4.49
C LYS A 189 -27.30 8.88 3.38
N ASN A 190 -26.22 9.09 2.60
CA ASN A 190 -26.16 10.00 1.46
C ASN A 190 -26.63 11.44 1.78
N LEU A 191 -26.30 11.93 2.98
CA LEU A 191 -26.64 13.29 3.40
C LEU A 191 -25.72 14.33 2.73
N SER A 192 -26.28 15.50 2.41
CA SER A 192 -25.45 16.65 2.04
C SER A 192 -24.56 17.08 3.22
N ASN A 193 -23.39 17.66 2.93
CA ASN A 193 -22.46 18.16 3.97
C ASN A 193 -23.14 19.11 4.98
N LYS A 194 -24.05 19.96 4.49
CA LYS A 194 -24.82 20.89 5.34
C LYS A 194 -25.76 20.14 6.29
N LYS A 195 -26.49 19.13 5.78
CA LYS A 195 -27.41 18.33 6.58
C LYS A 195 -26.66 17.44 7.58
N MET A 196 -25.53 16.85 7.17
CA MET A 196 -24.65 16.06 8.04
C MET A 196 -24.16 16.87 9.25
N LYS A 197 -23.67 18.10 9.04
CA LYS A 197 -23.22 18.98 10.14
C LYS A 197 -24.33 19.33 11.13
N SER A 198 -25.57 19.45 10.67
CA SER A 198 -26.74 19.72 11.52
C SER A 198 -27.18 18.48 12.32
N VAL A 199 -27.16 17.31 11.69
CA VAL A 199 -27.66 16.05 12.28
C VAL A 199 -26.67 15.42 13.27
N ALA A 200 -25.38 15.44 12.96
CA ALA A 200 -24.37 14.67 13.69
C ALA A 200 -24.32 14.91 15.21
N PRO A 201 -24.40 16.16 15.74
CA PRO A 201 -24.34 16.39 17.18
C PRO A 201 -25.51 15.77 17.95
N MET A 202 -26.74 15.91 17.43
CA MET A 202 -27.93 15.36 18.07
C MET A 202 -28.01 13.85 17.89
N PHE A 203 -27.57 13.33 16.73
CA PHE A 203 -27.51 11.89 16.50
C PHE A 203 -26.56 11.23 17.52
N GLY A 204 -25.36 11.78 17.72
CA GLY A 204 -24.41 11.27 18.71
C GLY A 204 -24.95 11.26 20.15
N LYS A 205 -25.70 12.30 20.54
CA LYS A 205 -26.36 12.36 21.86
C LYS A 205 -27.45 11.30 22.00
N ARG A 206 -28.30 11.13 20.98
CA ARG A 206 -29.38 10.14 20.96
C ARG A 206 -28.83 8.72 20.95
N MET A 207 -27.75 8.49 20.20
CA MET A 207 -27.02 7.22 20.21
C MET A 207 -26.47 6.87 21.57
N LYS A 208 -25.81 7.81 22.24
CA LYS A 208 -25.33 7.60 23.61
C LYS A 208 -26.48 7.22 24.55
N ALA A 209 -27.60 7.94 24.48
CA ALA A 209 -28.76 7.70 25.34
C ALA A 209 -29.36 6.30 25.11
N LEU A 210 -29.58 5.91 23.85
CA LEU A 210 -30.12 4.58 23.53
C LEU A 210 -29.15 3.46 23.92
N TYR A 211 -27.85 3.65 23.64
CA TYR A 211 -26.83 2.69 24.04
C TYR A 211 -26.81 2.47 25.55
N THR A 212 -26.81 3.54 26.35
CA THR A 212 -26.84 3.46 27.81
C THR A 212 -28.09 2.73 28.31
N LEU A 213 -29.24 2.97 27.69
CA LEU A 213 -30.50 2.32 28.05
C LEU A 213 -30.45 0.80 27.78
N GLU A 214 -29.95 0.40 26.60
CA GLU A 214 -29.96 -1.00 26.14
C GLU A 214 -28.85 -1.85 26.78
N LYS A 215 -27.67 -1.25 27.00
CA LYS A 215 -26.48 -1.96 27.49
C LYS A 215 -26.25 -1.77 28.98
N GLY A 216 -27.01 -0.90 29.65
CA GLY A 216 -26.89 -0.60 31.08
C GLY A 216 -25.60 0.14 31.48
N ARG A 217 -24.80 0.59 30.51
CA ARG A 217 -23.53 1.30 30.71
C ARG A 217 -23.31 2.35 29.63
N GLU A 218 -22.57 3.41 29.92
CA GLU A 218 -22.19 4.38 28.90
C GLU A 218 -21.23 3.74 27.87
N PRO A 219 -21.28 4.18 26.60
CA PRO A 219 -20.29 3.77 25.61
C PRO A 219 -18.90 4.28 26.06
N GLU A 220 -17.91 3.42 25.89
CA GLU A 220 -16.53 3.76 26.22
C GLU A 220 -16.03 4.91 25.34
N LYS A 221 -15.15 5.74 25.88
CA LYS A 221 -14.57 6.86 25.13
C LYS A 221 -13.16 6.53 24.71
N TYR A 222 -12.77 7.04 23.56
CA TYR A 222 -11.39 6.99 23.09
C TYR A 222 -11.00 8.31 22.42
N ASP A 223 -9.70 8.52 22.34
CA ASP A 223 -9.11 9.67 21.70
C ASP A 223 -9.11 9.50 20.17
N LEU A 224 -9.86 10.36 19.49
CA LEU A 224 -9.88 10.43 18.03
C LEU A 224 -9.09 11.64 17.56
N THR A 225 -8.09 11.41 16.71
CA THR A 225 -7.35 12.47 16.03
C THR A 225 -8.12 12.91 14.79
N LEU A 226 -8.55 14.17 14.77
CA LEU A 226 -9.23 14.78 13.63
C LEU A 226 -8.22 15.18 12.53
N SER A 227 -8.70 15.40 11.31
CA SER A 227 -7.86 15.80 10.17
C SER A 227 -7.09 17.11 10.36
N ASN A 228 -7.50 17.94 11.33
CA ASN A 228 -6.80 19.17 11.72
C ASN A 228 -5.76 18.95 12.85
N GLY A 229 -5.44 17.70 13.19
CA GLY A 229 -4.48 17.35 14.24
C GLY A 229 -5.01 17.47 15.67
N GLN A 230 -6.25 17.93 15.86
CA GLN A 230 -6.86 18.02 17.18
C GLN A 230 -7.29 16.63 17.67
N VAL A 231 -6.94 16.28 18.91
CA VAL A 231 -7.44 15.09 19.60
C VAL A 231 -8.74 15.43 20.33
N ARG A 232 -9.78 14.61 20.16
CA ARG A 232 -11.04 14.73 20.90
C ARG A 232 -11.48 13.38 21.45
N GLN A 233 -12.01 13.39 22.67
CA GLN A 233 -12.70 12.22 23.19
C GLN A 233 -14.07 12.05 22.52
N VAL A 234 -14.29 10.87 21.96
CA VAL A 234 -15.54 10.49 21.31
C VAL A 234 -15.99 9.13 21.84
N ASN A 235 -17.30 8.88 21.77
CA ASN A 235 -17.86 7.57 22.14
C ASN A 235 -17.48 6.52 21.08
N GLY A 236 -17.04 5.36 21.55
CA GLY A 236 -16.80 4.16 20.78
C GLY A 236 -18.05 3.31 20.64
N TYR A 237 -18.26 2.83 19.42
CA TYR A 237 -19.26 1.84 19.07
C TYR A 237 -18.61 0.85 18.12
N THR A 238 -19.18 -0.35 18.02
CA THR A 238 -18.76 -1.34 17.03
C THR A 238 -19.88 -1.63 16.06
N GLU A 239 -19.59 -2.41 15.02
CA GLU A 239 -20.60 -2.90 14.08
C GLU A 239 -21.72 -3.70 14.75
N ALA A 240 -21.48 -4.34 15.90
CA ALA A 240 -22.53 -4.94 16.72
C ALA A 240 -23.61 -3.93 17.17
N ASP A 241 -23.26 -2.64 17.24
CA ASP A 241 -24.17 -1.56 17.61
C ASP A 241 -24.85 -0.91 16.38
N ARG A 242 -24.62 -1.44 15.17
CA ARG A 242 -25.21 -0.89 13.93
C ARG A 242 -26.73 -0.85 13.98
N GLU A 243 -27.37 -1.86 14.55
CA GLU A 243 -28.83 -1.89 14.70
C GLU A 243 -29.33 -0.77 15.63
N LEU A 244 -28.58 -0.44 16.69
CA LEU A 244 -28.89 0.70 17.55
C LEU A 244 -28.77 2.02 16.77
N MET A 245 -27.74 2.16 15.93
CA MET A 245 -27.60 3.31 15.01
C MET A 245 -28.75 3.42 14.02
N GLN A 246 -29.19 2.28 13.49
CA GLN A 246 -30.33 2.23 12.60
C GLN A 246 -31.63 2.62 13.31
N ARG A 247 -31.87 2.14 14.53
CA ARG A 247 -33.05 2.51 15.33
C ARG A 247 -33.11 4.01 15.64
N VAL A 248 -31.98 4.62 16.03
CA VAL A 248 -31.92 6.08 16.25
C VAL A 248 -32.12 6.84 14.95
N TRP A 249 -31.58 6.35 13.83
CA TRP A 249 -31.84 6.93 12.52
C TRP A 249 -33.33 6.90 12.19
N ASP A 250 -33.94 5.73 12.36
CA ASP A 250 -35.30 5.46 11.92
C ASP A 250 -36.34 6.25 12.73
N GLN A 251 -36.10 6.36 14.03
CA GLN A 251 -36.98 7.08 14.95
C GLN A 251 -36.97 8.60 14.76
N TYR A 252 -35.85 9.18 14.32
CA TYR A 252 -35.63 10.62 14.43
C TYR A 252 -35.27 11.34 13.13
N TYR A 253 -34.90 10.61 12.07
CA TYR A 253 -34.28 11.19 10.87
C TYR A 253 -34.80 10.65 9.54
N THR A 254 -35.47 9.49 9.52
CA THR A 254 -36.45 9.16 8.48
C THR A 254 -37.77 9.81 8.84
N THR A 255 -38.06 10.95 8.22
CA THR A 255 -39.45 11.35 8.00
C THR A 255 -39.99 10.59 6.80
N ALA A 256 -41.26 10.17 6.89
CA ALA A 256 -42.11 9.87 5.74
C ALA A 256 -42.13 11.02 4.73
#